data_AF-A0A936QQV0-F1
#
_entry.id   AF-A0A936QQV0-F1
#
_cell.length_a   1.000
_cell.length_b   1.000
_cell.length_c   1.000
_cell.angle_alpha   90.00
_cell.angle_beta   90.00
_cell.angle_gamma   90.00
#
_symmetry.space_group_name_H-M   'P 1'
#
loop_
_entity.id
_entity.type
_entity.pdbx_description
1 polymer ?
#
loop_
_entity_poly.entity_id
_entity_poly.type
_entity_poly.pdbx_seq_one_letter_code
_entity_poly.pdbx_strand_id
1 'polypeptide(L)'
;MSFRPCSHIRNRILQVFIVAIGLCALVPVTAQTVVPYVDHWDSLKTVKKSEGLMVNGREWGEWKFWDPQGRITEKSDFKSGQRDGHVVIYYDNGRMQHDGWIRNGKQDSTMQSFYRTGKLMESGGYVADAKRGPWKYFYPDGQKMLTEQCDKDVCLSIDAWDRDSSQTLINGEGIIHTYYPTGDTADVSHYHLGVRSGEQRAFWPAGNIKSKGQWLGGVQHGTWEYRTSGGSKERTETWSMGKLNGPFTTWYATGGDNVTGWYREGKKDSTWTWYTQQGKRDMLGNFKEDLQDGLWKYWYPNGQLSSTGLYRAGKQEGEWLYYYDGGQNWKRGTFAAGEKTGLWTTWFEGGQKLQEGTYANGKEEGQWNSWFENGQPKDKGSFKQGQLNGIWQGWLPNGKENYMATWKDNAKNGPWKSWYDNGKVKEEGFFADGRRSGRWLEYSDKGQLISEGMYANDTPTGAWIYYDDAGVKQREQGFVNGEPNGKCTVYDRRGRIVQEMNYKAGRLDGTMTMYDATGVVVSKVEYENGAIKRSPPPAMRGGKR
;
A
#
# COMPACT_ATOMS: atom_id res chain seq x y z
N MET A 1 6.79 54.13 32.81
CA MET A 1 5.74 54.35 33.83
C MET A 1 6.08 53.44 35.00
N SER A 2 6.83 53.97 35.96
CA SER A 2 6.35 54.54 37.24
C SER A 2 6.24 53.46 38.32
N PHE A 3 7.23 53.41 39.22
CA PHE A 3 7.10 53.74 40.65
C PHE A 3 6.28 52.70 41.41
N ARG A 4 6.91 51.77 42.14
CA ARG A 4 7.66 51.84 43.41
C ARG A 4 6.81 51.28 44.57
N PRO A 5 7.46 50.73 45.61
CA PRO A 5 6.88 49.84 46.62
C PRO A 5 6.61 50.56 47.96
N CYS A 6 5.98 49.88 48.92
CA CYS A 6 6.06 50.13 50.37
C CYS A 6 5.53 48.88 51.09
N SER A 7 6.24 48.20 52.01
CA SER A 7 6.64 48.63 53.37
C SER A 7 5.40 48.95 54.23
N HIS A 8 5.24 48.59 55.51
CA HIS A 8 6.13 48.06 56.54
C HIS A 8 5.26 47.88 57.82
N ILE A 9 5.86 47.39 58.92
CA ILE A 9 5.53 47.65 60.34
C ILE A 9 4.35 46.84 60.95
N ARG A 10 4.59 45.89 61.86
CA ARG A 10 4.98 45.95 63.30
C ARG A 10 3.87 46.41 64.27
N ASN A 11 3.71 45.59 65.31
CA ASN A 11 3.52 45.91 66.74
C ASN A 11 2.14 45.70 67.42
N ARG A 12 2.22 44.83 68.44
CA ARG A 12 1.78 44.95 69.85
C ARG A 12 0.40 44.40 70.29
N ILE A 13 0.51 43.31 71.08
CA ILE A 13 0.05 43.14 72.48
C ILE A 13 -1.39 43.55 72.83
N LEU A 14 -2.24 42.57 73.21
CA LEU A 14 -2.82 42.49 74.58
C LEU A 14 -3.48 41.11 74.83
N GLN A 15 -3.32 40.63 76.07
CA GLN A 15 -3.82 39.37 76.62
C GLN A 15 -5.35 39.36 76.79
N VAL A 16 -5.97 38.20 76.56
CA VAL A 16 -7.16 37.76 77.30
C VAL A 16 -7.02 36.25 77.57
N PHE A 17 -7.00 35.89 78.85
CA PHE A 17 -7.09 34.52 79.35
C PHE A 17 -8.54 34.02 79.22
N ILE A 18 -8.76 32.88 78.56
CA ILE A 18 -9.86 31.96 78.90
C ILE A 18 -9.33 30.52 78.80
N VAL A 19 -9.49 29.80 79.90
CA VAL A 19 -9.18 28.38 80.09
C VAL A 19 -10.24 27.52 79.39
N ALA A 20 -9.82 26.56 78.57
CA ALA A 20 -10.61 25.37 78.24
C ALA A 20 -9.70 24.17 78.02
N ILE A 21 -9.88 23.16 78.87
CA ILE A 21 -9.12 21.90 78.92
C ILE A 21 -9.74 20.90 77.95
N GLY A 22 -8.89 20.22 77.18
CA GLY A 22 -9.02 18.79 76.87
C GLY A 22 -9.64 18.36 75.53
N LEU A 23 -8.79 17.97 74.57
CA LEU A 23 -8.76 16.60 74.01
C LEU A 23 -7.52 16.46 73.10
N CYS A 24 -6.44 15.87 73.61
CA CYS A 24 -5.34 15.38 72.76
C CYS A 24 -5.73 14.01 72.22
N ALA A 25 -6.03 13.93 70.92
CA ALA A 25 -6.10 12.66 70.22
C ALA A 25 -4.68 12.10 70.08
N LEU A 26 -4.38 11.06 70.86
CA LEU A 26 -3.21 10.20 70.69
C LEU A 26 -3.34 9.48 69.34
N VAL A 27 -2.58 9.92 68.34
CA VAL A 27 -2.29 9.11 67.15
C VAL A 27 -1.21 8.11 67.55
N PRO A 28 -1.42 6.79 67.44
CA PRO A 28 -0.37 5.84 67.76
C PRO A 28 0.78 6.00 66.76
N VAL A 29 1.97 6.31 67.28
CA VAL A 29 3.23 6.17 66.55
C VAL A 29 3.44 4.67 66.35
N THR A 30 3.19 4.17 65.15
CA THR A 30 3.56 2.80 64.80
C THR A 30 5.08 2.70 64.81
N ALA A 31 5.63 1.91 65.73
CA ALA A 31 7.06 1.61 65.77
C ALA A 31 7.49 0.99 64.43
N GLN A 32 8.59 1.50 63.87
CA GLN A 32 9.21 0.96 62.66
C GLN A 32 9.65 -0.48 62.91
N THR A 33 9.10 -1.44 62.18
CA THR A 33 9.47 -2.87 62.33
C THR A 33 10.70 -3.15 61.50
N VAL A 34 11.81 -3.49 62.17
CA VAL A 34 13.07 -3.91 61.54
C VAL A 34 13.25 -5.39 61.80
N VAL A 35 13.27 -6.21 60.75
CA VAL A 35 13.27 -7.67 60.86
C VAL A 35 14.34 -8.26 59.92
N PRO A 36 15.28 -9.09 60.43
CA PRO A 36 16.14 -9.90 59.58
C PRO A 36 15.31 -10.87 58.73
N TYR A 37 15.65 -10.98 57.45
CA TYR A 37 14.94 -11.81 56.49
C TYR A 37 15.91 -12.75 55.79
N VAL A 38 15.52 -14.02 55.64
CA VAL A 38 16.26 -15.03 54.87
C VAL A 38 15.29 -15.88 54.07
N ASP A 39 15.40 -15.84 52.74
CA ASP A 39 14.71 -16.74 51.81
C ASP A 39 15.63 -17.91 51.43
N HIS A 40 15.05 -19.06 51.09
CA HIS A 40 15.79 -20.27 50.72
C HIS A 40 15.25 -20.86 49.41
N TRP A 41 16.11 -21.56 48.67
CA TRP A 41 15.72 -22.23 47.43
C TRP A 41 14.93 -23.52 47.68
N ASP A 42 15.19 -24.18 48.80
CA ASP A 42 14.63 -25.48 49.17
C ASP A 42 13.75 -25.41 50.42
N SER A 43 12.80 -26.33 50.50
CA SER A 43 11.87 -26.47 51.64
C SER A 43 12.56 -26.88 52.95
N LEU A 44 13.76 -27.50 52.87
CA LEU A 44 14.57 -27.89 54.02
C LEU A 44 15.40 -26.72 54.56
N LYS A 45 15.36 -25.54 53.92
CA LYS A 45 16.10 -24.31 54.29
C LYS A 45 17.61 -24.53 54.39
N THR A 46 18.18 -25.25 53.43
CA THR A 46 19.61 -25.59 53.39
C THR A 46 20.43 -24.66 52.50
N VAL A 47 19.84 -24.13 51.43
CA VAL A 47 20.49 -23.22 50.49
C VAL A 47 19.79 -21.86 50.53
N LYS A 48 20.50 -20.83 51.03
CA LYS A 48 20.00 -19.46 51.02
C LYS A 48 19.73 -19.02 49.58
N LYS A 49 18.70 -18.20 49.40
CA LYS A 49 18.34 -17.55 48.13
C LYS A 49 18.53 -16.05 48.23
N SER A 50 18.06 -15.43 49.32
CA SER A 50 18.34 -14.05 49.65
C SER A 50 18.39 -13.83 51.16
N GLU A 51 19.12 -12.82 51.60
CA GLU A 51 19.30 -12.45 53.01
C GLU A 51 19.48 -10.95 53.12
N GLY A 52 18.79 -10.32 54.08
CA GLY A 52 18.91 -8.88 54.34
C GLY A 52 18.00 -8.41 55.46
N LEU A 53 17.79 -7.09 55.54
CA LEU A 53 16.88 -6.47 56.51
C LEU A 53 15.60 -5.99 55.81
N MET A 54 14.46 -6.33 56.39
CA MET A 54 13.15 -5.78 56.03
C MET A 54 12.77 -4.68 57.00
N VAL A 55 12.42 -3.51 56.48
CA VAL A 55 11.93 -2.36 57.25
C VAL A 55 10.55 -1.98 56.74
N ASN A 56 9.53 -2.12 57.61
CA ASN A 56 8.12 -1.93 57.24
C ASN A 56 7.71 -2.76 55.99
N GLY A 57 8.20 -3.99 55.89
CA GLY A 57 7.88 -4.92 54.80
C GLY A 57 8.60 -4.63 53.47
N ARG A 58 9.63 -3.77 53.45
CA ARG A 58 10.43 -3.47 52.26
C ARG A 58 11.92 -3.67 52.53
N GLU A 59 12.67 -4.05 51.50
CA GLU A 59 14.12 -4.26 51.59
C GLU A 59 14.85 -2.96 52.01
N TRP A 60 15.79 -3.11 52.94
CA TRP A 60 16.63 -2.05 53.47
C TRP A 60 18.05 -2.53 53.77
N GLY A 61 19.07 -1.70 53.51
CA GLY A 61 20.48 -2.00 53.76
C GLY A 61 21.05 -3.02 52.78
N GLU A 62 22.18 -3.65 53.14
CA GLU A 62 22.82 -4.67 52.29
C GLU A 62 21.96 -5.93 52.22
N TRP A 63 21.67 -6.36 50.99
CA TRP A 63 21.05 -7.64 50.66
C TRP A 63 22.03 -8.51 49.89
N LYS A 64 22.02 -9.81 50.19
CA LYS A 64 22.83 -10.82 49.52
C LYS A 64 21.92 -11.78 48.79
N PHE A 65 22.35 -12.23 47.61
CA PHE A 65 21.62 -13.17 46.79
C PHE A 65 22.53 -14.33 46.39
N TRP A 66 21.95 -15.53 46.34
CA TRP A 66 22.67 -16.76 46.01
C TRP A 66 21.96 -17.52 44.90
N ASP A 67 22.73 -18.24 44.10
CA ASP A 67 22.19 -19.20 43.14
C ASP A 67 21.75 -20.52 43.82
N PRO A 68 21.09 -21.44 43.08
CA PRO A 68 20.67 -22.73 43.62
C PRO A 68 21.82 -23.65 44.07
N GLN A 69 23.06 -23.34 43.71
CA GLN A 69 24.26 -24.06 44.16
C GLN A 69 24.86 -23.45 45.43
N GLY A 70 24.26 -22.39 45.99
CA GLY A 70 24.72 -21.72 47.21
C GLY A 70 25.89 -20.76 46.99
N ARG A 71 26.14 -20.31 45.75
CA ARG A 71 27.17 -19.31 45.43
C ARG A 71 26.54 -17.91 45.44
N ILE A 72 27.23 -16.93 46.02
CA ILE A 72 26.77 -15.53 46.00
C ILE A 72 26.82 -15.02 44.56
N THR A 73 25.71 -14.48 44.08
CA THR A 73 25.59 -13.86 42.76
C THR A 73 25.54 -12.34 42.83
N GLU A 74 25.01 -11.78 43.93
CA GLU A 74 24.84 -10.34 44.08
C GLU A 74 24.90 -9.92 45.56
N LYS A 75 25.50 -8.76 45.80
CA LYS A 75 25.34 -7.97 47.02
C LYS A 75 24.87 -6.57 46.63
N SER A 76 23.76 -6.11 47.16
CA SER A 76 23.17 -4.83 46.77
C SER A 76 22.54 -4.13 47.96
N ASP A 77 22.76 -2.83 48.07
CA ASP A 77 22.06 -1.98 49.03
C ASP A 77 20.66 -1.65 48.54
N PHE A 78 19.70 -1.71 49.46
CA PHE A 78 18.31 -1.35 49.23
C PHE A 78 17.86 -0.21 50.14
N LYS A 79 16.96 0.61 49.63
CA LYS A 79 16.21 1.61 50.38
C LYS A 79 14.75 1.57 49.99
N SER A 80 13.89 1.22 50.94
CA SER A 80 12.43 1.13 50.72
C SER A 80 12.04 0.23 49.56
N GLY A 81 12.73 -0.90 49.40
CA GLY A 81 12.46 -1.92 48.37
C GLY A 81 13.01 -1.63 46.98
N GLN A 82 13.81 -0.57 46.82
CA GLN A 82 14.53 -0.27 45.58
C GLN A 82 16.03 -0.37 45.82
N ARG A 83 16.78 -0.86 44.82
CA ARG A 83 18.24 -0.81 44.84
C ARG A 83 18.68 0.65 44.91
N ASP A 84 19.39 1.00 45.98
CA ASP A 84 19.86 2.36 46.26
C ASP A 84 21.05 2.25 47.22
N GLY A 85 22.25 2.44 46.68
CA GLY A 85 23.54 2.27 47.32
C GLY A 85 24.49 1.42 46.48
N HIS A 86 25.37 0.68 47.14
CA HIS A 86 26.42 -0.13 46.51
C HIS A 86 25.86 -1.42 45.91
N VAL A 87 26.35 -1.82 44.74
CA VAL A 87 25.94 -3.02 44.01
C VAL A 87 27.18 -3.77 43.51
N VAL A 88 27.30 -5.03 43.91
CA VAL A 88 28.36 -5.94 43.49
C VAL A 88 27.74 -7.19 42.91
N ILE A 89 28.10 -7.53 41.67
CA ILE A 89 27.63 -8.74 40.98
C ILE A 89 28.84 -9.65 40.77
N TYR A 90 28.62 -10.96 40.93
CA TYR A 90 29.65 -11.99 40.81
C TYR A 90 29.35 -12.94 39.66
N TYR A 91 30.41 -13.39 39.00
CA TYR A 91 30.36 -14.53 38.11
C TYR A 91 30.10 -15.83 38.90
N ASP A 92 29.68 -16.86 38.17
CA ASP A 92 29.50 -18.23 38.68
C ASP A 92 30.78 -18.85 39.28
N ASN A 93 31.95 -18.35 38.93
CA ASN A 93 33.24 -18.73 39.50
C ASN A 93 33.62 -17.95 40.77
N GLY A 94 32.71 -17.13 41.30
CA GLY A 94 32.88 -16.34 42.52
C GLY A 94 33.71 -15.07 42.35
N ARG A 95 34.23 -14.78 41.15
CA ARG A 95 34.94 -13.51 40.88
C ARG A 95 33.95 -12.39 40.66
N MET A 96 34.34 -11.20 41.09
CA MET A 96 33.57 -9.98 40.83
C MET A 96 33.43 -9.77 39.32
N GLN A 97 32.21 -9.49 38.90
CA GLN A 97 31.85 -9.10 37.53
C GLN A 97 31.66 -7.58 37.45
N HIS A 98 31.08 -7.00 38.50
CA HIS A 98 30.63 -5.63 38.53
C HIS A 98 30.70 -5.09 39.95
N ASP A 99 31.08 -3.82 40.09
CA ASP A 99 31.12 -3.05 41.32
C ASP A 99 30.72 -1.61 40.99
N GLY A 100 29.55 -1.19 41.45
CA GLY A 100 28.97 0.10 41.09
C GLY A 100 27.97 0.61 42.12
N TRP A 101 27.39 1.77 41.83
CA TRP A 101 26.42 2.41 42.72
C TRP A 101 25.13 2.75 41.96
N ILE A 102 24.01 2.63 42.66
CA ILE A 102 22.68 2.98 42.17
C ILE A 102 22.08 4.00 43.12
N ARG A 103 21.40 5.02 42.59
CA ARG A 103 20.65 5.99 43.39
C ARG A 103 19.30 6.26 42.73
N ASN A 104 18.21 6.09 43.48
CA ASN A 104 16.83 6.17 42.96
C ASN A 104 16.62 5.32 41.69
N GLY A 105 17.18 4.10 41.67
CA GLY A 105 17.07 3.17 40.55
C GLY A 105 17.93 3.49 39.31
N LYS A 106 18.81 4.50 39.37
CA LYS A 106 19.72 4.89 38.28
C LYS A 106 21.17 4.67 38.66
N GLN A 107 22.04 4.30 37.71
CA GLN A 107 23.48 4.24 37.93
C GLN A 107 24.02 5.62 38.30
N ASP A 108 24.86 5.65 39.33
CA ASP A 108 25.41 6.87 39.90
C ASP A 108 26.82 6.60 40.43
N SER A 109 27.60 7.65 40.67
CA SER A 109 28.94 7.57 41.27
C SER A 109 29.89 6.65 40.47
N THR A 110 30.75 5.85 41.13
CA THR A 110 31.79 5.07 40.45
C THR A 110 31.30 3.71 39.96
N MET A 111 31.91 3.22 38.88
CA MET A 111 31.64 1.93 38.27
C MET A 111 32.95 1.22 37.90
N GLN A 112 33.02 -0.08 38.15
CA GLN A 112 34.03 -1.00 37.64
C GLN A 112 33.38 -2.29 37.14
N SER A 113 33.80 -2.75 35.96
CA SER A 113 33.45 -4.06 35.43
C SER A 113 34.73 -4.88 35.24
N PHE A 114 34.64 -6.19 35.39
CA PHE A 114 35.79 -7.10 35.33
C PHE A 114 35.52 -8.24 34.36
N TYR A 115 36.57 -8.73 33.70
CA TYR A 115 36.53 -9.98 32.94
C TYR A 115 36.32 -11.17 33.87
N ARG A 116 35.87 -12.31 33.34
CA ARG A 116 35.79 -13.58 34.09
C ARG A 116 37.15 -14.05 34.66
N THR A 117 38.25 -13.52 34.11
CA THR A 117 39.61 -13.70 34.61
C THR A 117 39.90 -12.91 35.89
N GLY A 118 39.03 -11.98 36.29
CA GLY A 118 39.21 -11.04 37.41
C GLY A 118 39.99 -9.78 37.04
N LYS A 119 40.46 -9.65 35.79
CA LYS A 119 41.14 -8.44 35.31
C LYS A 119 40.11 -7.34 35.06
N LEU A 120 40.47 -6.08 35.36
CA LEU A 120 39.62 -4.92 35.10
C LEU A 120 39.30 -4.83 33.61
N MET A 121 38.04 -4.60 33.27
CA MET A 121 37.54 -4.47 31.90
C MET A 121 37.28 -3.01 31.58
N GLU A 122 36.57 -2.32 32.47
CA GLU A 122 36.29 -0.91 32.36
C GLU A 122 36.10 -0.29 33.75
N SER A 123 36.33 1.02 33.82
CA SER A 123 36.04 1.80 35.01
C SER A 123 35.71 3.24 34.65
N GLY A 124 34.80 3.86 35.39
CA GLY A 124 34.40 5.24 35.17
C GLY A 124 33.36 5.71 36.18
N GLY A 125 32.70 6.82 35.86
CA GLY A 125 31.64 7.39 36.68
C GLY A 125 30.33 7.55 35.92
N TYR A 126 29.23 7.44 36.65
CA TYR A 126 27.88 7.80 36.21
C TYR A 126 27.31 8.92 37.07
N VAL A 127 26.42 9.71 36.49
CA VAL A 127 25.48 10.57 37.23
C VAL A 127 24.11 10.37 36.60
N ALA A 128 23.20 9.71 37.33
CA ALA A 128 21.86 9.38 36.86
C ALA A 128 21.82 8.74 35.45
N ASP A 129 22.48 7.59 35.30
CA ASP A 129 22.64 6.78 34.07
C ASP A 129 23.52 7.39 32.96
N ALA A 130 23.99 8.63 33.11
CA ALA A 130 24.87 9.29 32.14
C ALA A 130 26.36 9.11 32.50
N LYS A 131 27.18 8.67 31.54
CA LYS A 131 28.64 8.56 31.71
C LYS A 131 29.25 9.95 31.98
N ARG A 132 30.18 9.99 32.93
CA ARG A 132 30.79 11.20 33.46
C ARG A 132 32.27 11.02 33.70
N GLY A 133 33.04 12.04 33.34
CA GLY A 133 34.46 12.10 33.65
C GLY A 133 35.27 11.10 32.81
N PRO A 134 36.46 10.74 33.28
CA PRO A 134 37.32 9.83 32.57
C PRO A 134 36.80 8.39 32.66
N TRP A 135 36.66 7.74 31.52
CA TRP A 135 36.37 6.33 31.38
C TRP A 135 37.61 5.61 30.89
N LYS A 136 37.93 4.46 31.49
CA LYS A 136 39.12 3.66 31.14
C LYS A 136 38.66 2.27 30.77
N TYR A 137 39.22 1.74 29.68
CA TYR A 137 38.93 0.42 29.16
C TYR A 137 40.24 -0.35 28.98
N PHE A 138 40.17 -1.66 29.17
CA PHE A 138 41.32 -2.56 29.19
C PHE A 138 41.03 -3.80 28.34
N TYR A 139 42.07 -4.38 27.75
CA TYR A 139 41.98 -5.66 27.07
C TYR A 139 41.82 -6.82 28.08
N PRO A 140 41.37 -8.02 27.64
CA PRO A 140 41.23 -9.20 28.52
C PRO A 140 42.50 -9.63 29.25
N ASP A 141 43.67 -9.25 28.74
CA ASP A 141 44.98 -9.48 29.36
C ASP A 141 45.37 -8.37 30.36
N GLY A 142 44.55 -7.34 30.53
CA GLY A 142 44.74 -6.23 31.47
C GLY A 142 45.55 -5.06 30.92
N GLN A 143 46.03 -5.12 29.68
CA GLN A 143 46.67 -3.97 29.04
C GLN A 143 45.65 -2.85 28.84
N LYS A 144 46.11 -1.59 28.88
CA LYS A 144 45.23 -0.44 28.59
C LYS A 144 44.75 -0.54 27.14
N MET A 145 43.49 -0.16 26.90
CA MET A 145 42.90 -0.16 25.56
C MET A 145 42.53 1.26 25.14
N LEU A 146 41.76 1.96 25.98
CA LEU A 146 41.19 3.26 25.65
C LEU A 146 40.94 4.06 26.92
N THR A 147 41.17 5.36 26.87
CA THR A 147 40.65 6.33 27.84
C THR A 147 39.77 7.32 27.10
N GLU A 148 38.57 7.55 27.61
CA GLU A 148 37.61 8.53 27.11
C GLU A 148 37.36 9.61 28.16
N GLN A 149 36.95 10.79 27.71
CA GLN A 149 36.38 11.84 28.55
C GLN A 149 34.89 11.98 28.21
N CYS A 150 34.02 11.65 29.16
CA CYS A 150 32.58 11.63 28.95
C CYS A 150 31.84 12.78 29.66
N ASP A 151 30.91 13.40 28.93
CA ASP A 151 29.90 14.32 29.42
C ASP A 151 28.54 13.96 28.78
N LYS A 152 27.71 13.22 29.54
CA LYS A 152 26.38 12.75 29.14
C LYS A 152 26.48 11.77 27.99
N ASP A 153 26.02 12.22 26.83
CA ASP A 153 25.87 11.45 25.62
C ASP A 153 27.11 11.58 24.73
N VAL A 154 28.09 12.39 25.16
CA VAL A 154 29.34 12.64 24.42
C VAL A 154 30.50 12.03 25.19
N CYS A 155 31.22 11.10 24.56
CA CYS A 155 32.49 10.58 25.03
C CYS A 155 33.55 10.83 23.96
N LEU A 156 34.60 11.55 24.32
CA LEU A 156 35.74 11.85 23.44
C LEU A 156 36.86 10.86 23.74
N SER A 157 37.38 10.18 22.74
CA SER A 157 38.57 9.31 22.89
C SER A 157 39.79 10.18 23.16
N ILE A 158 40.47 9.99 24.29
CA ILE A 158 41.63 10.80 24.66
C ILE A 158 42.93 10.05 24.37
N ASP A 159 43.05 8.82 24.84
CA ASP A 159 44.24 7.99 24.62
C ASP A 159 43.83 6.56 24.27
N ALA A 160 44.57 5.91 23.39
CA ALA A 160 44.31 4.54 22.99
C ALA A 160 45.61 3.78 22.75
N TRP A 161 45.55 2.47 23.03
CA TRP A 161 46.67 1.56 22.87
C TRP A 161 46.24 0.32 22.08
N ASP A 162 47.15 -0.16 21.26
CA ASP A 162 46.99 -1.40 20.53
C ASP A 162 47.33 -2.63 21.39
N ARG A 163 47.08 -3.83 20.88
CA ARG A 163 47.30 -5.11 21.58
C ARG A 163 48.76 -5.46 21.80
N ASP A 164 49.68 -4.79 21.11
CA ASP A 164 51.13 -4.85 21.37
C ASP A 164 51.59 -3.79 22.39
N SER A 165 50.64 -3.14 23.08
CA SER A 165 50.86 -2.02 24.00
C SER A 165 51.39 -0.73 23.37
N SER A 166 51.48 -0.63 22.04
CA SER A 166 51.83 0.63 21.38
C SER A 166 50.70 1.65 21.57
N GLN A 167 51.04 2.90 21.92
CA GLN A 167 50.05 3.97 22.04
C GLN A 167 49.77 4.55 20.65
N THR A 168 48.51 4.45 20.20
CA THR A 168 48.11 4.83 18.82
C THR A 168 47.28 6.11 18.77
N LEU A 169 46.73 6.55 19.91
CA LEU A 169 46.04 7.81 20.07
C LEU A 169 46.60 8.55 21.30
N ILE A 170 46.94 9.83 21.12
CA ILE A 170 47.49 10.69 22.16
C ILE A 170 46.70 12.00 22.18
N ASN A 171 46.10 12.34 23.32
CA ASN A 171 45.31 13.57 23.50
C ASN A 171 44.25 13.80 22.40
N GLY A 172 43.61 12.73 21.93
CA GLY A 172 42.56 12.76 20.92
C GLY A 172 43.04 12.79 19.46
N GLU A 173 44.36 12.73 19.23
CA GLU A 173 44.97 12.70 17.90
C GLU A 173 45.58 11.32 17.61
N GLY A 174 45.28 10.74 16.45
CA GLY A 174 45.87 9.46 16.02
C GLY A 174 44.85 8.46 15.51
N ILE A 175 45.08 7.18 15.78
CA ILE A 175 44.34 6.06 15.20
C ILE A 175 43.85 5.12 16.31
N ILE A 176 42.67 4.55 16.13
CA ILE A 176 42.18 3.43 16.94
C ILE A 176 41.96 2.21 16.03
N HIS A 177 42.50 1.06 16.45
CA HIS A 177 42.23 -0.24 15.87
C HIS A 177 41.15 -0.96 16.68
N THR A 178 40.23 -1.63 15.99
CA THR A 178 39.31 -2.59 16.63
C THR A 178 39.40 -3.94 15.95
N TYR A 179 38.95 -4.97 16.66
CA TYR A 179 39.29 -6.35 16.35
C TYR A 179 38.09 -7.27 16.47
N TYR A 180 38.03 -8.27 15.59
CA TYR A 180 37.10 -9.37 15.72
C TYR A 180 37.48 -10.27 16.91
N PRO A 181 36.55 -11.09 17.45
CA PRO A 181 36.88 -12.07 18.48
C PRO A 181 37.97 -13.07 18.08
N THR A 182 38.14 -13.33 16.77
CA THR A 182 39.22 -14.16 16.22
C THR A 182 40.60 -13.51 16.36
N GLY A 183 40.64 -12.20 16.57
CA GLY A 183 41.85 -11.40 16.63
C GLY A 183 42.23 -10.74 15.31
N ASP A 184 41.46 -10.90 14.24
CA ASP A 184 41.70 -10.17 12.99
C ASP A 184 41.26 -8.70 13.12
N THR A 185 41.93 -7.78 12.42
CA THR A 185 41.56 -6.36 12.39
C THR A 185 40.17 -6.18 11.78
N ALA A 186 39.28 -5.54 12.52
CA ALA A 186 37.92 -5.24 12.09
C ALA A 186 37.81 -3.81 11.54
N ASP A 187 38.48 -2.85 12.16
CA ASP A 187 38.40 -1.43 11.80
C ASP A 187 39.70 -0.70 12.14
N VAL A 188 40.05 0.28 11.31
CA VAL A 188 41.11 1.27 11.54
C VAL A 188 40.52 2.64 11.28
N SER A 189 40.45 3.48 12.31
CA SER A 189 39.81 4.80 12.25
C SER A 189 40.75 5.90 12.75
N HIS A 190 40.87 7.00 11.99
CA HIS A 190 41.57 8.20 12.43
C HIS A 190 40.69 9.09 13.31
N TYR A 191 41.32 9.77 14.27
CA TYR A 191 40.68 10.66 15.24
C TYR A 191 41.43 12.00 15.31
N HIS A 192 40.63 13.06 15.49
CA HIS A 192 41.07 14.42 15.76
C HIS A 192 40.18 14.98 16.88
N LEU A 193 40.77 15.60 17.90
CA LEU A 193 40.04 16.09 19.09
C LEU A 193 39.14 15.02 19.73
N GLY A 194 39.56 13.76 19.67
CA GLY A 194 38.86 12.63 20.26
C GLY A 194 37.57 12.18 19.58
N VAL A 195 37.28 12.72 18.40
CA VAL A 195 36.21 12.23 17.51
C VAL A 195 36.79 11.67 16.23
N ARG A 196 36.07 10.75 15.57
CA ARG A 196 36.49 10.21 14.26
C ARG A 196 36.63 11.35 13.26
N SER A 197 37.80 11.48 12.67
CA SER A 197 38.11 12.52 11.68
C SER A 197 39.29 12.06 10.83
N GLY A 198 39.11 12.01 9.51
CA GLY A 198 40.04 11.40 8.57
C GLY A 198 39.61 10.01 8.09
N GLU A 199 40.56 9.24 7.57
CA GLU A 199 40.26 7.97 6.90
C GLU A 199 39.77 6.89 7.88
N GLN A 200 38.79 6.11 7.44
CA GLN A 200 38.39 4.89 8.08
C GLN A 200 38.43 3.73 7.08
N ARG A 201 38.94 2.58 7.53
CA ARG A 201 38.95 1.32 6.78
C ARG A 201 38.40 0.22 7.67
N ALA A 202 37.31 -0.40 7.23
CA ALA A 202 36.76 -1.59 7.85
C ALA A 202 37.06 -2.82 6.99
N PHE A 203 37.22 -3.97 7.63
CA PHE A 203 37.64 -5.21 7.00
C PHE A 203 36.66 -6.33 7.26
N TRP A 204 36.53 -7.26 6.32
CA TRP A 204 35.92 -8.56 6.57
C TRP A 204 36.86 -9.41 7.43
N PRO A 205 36.36 -10.47 8.12
CA PRO A 205 37.23 -11.36 8.89
C PRO A 205 38.39 -11.97 8.07
N ALA A 206 38.22 -12.13 6.76
CA ALA A 206 39.27 -12.59 5.85
C ALA A 206 40.35 -11.52 5.52
N GLY A 207 40.26 -10.31 6.09
CA GLY A 207 41.24 -9.23 5.96
C GLY A 207 41.07 -8.35 4.71
N ASN A 208 40.17 -8.68 3.78
CA ASN A 208 39.85 -7.81 2.65
C ASN A 208 38.95 -6.63 3.08
N ILE A 209 39.11 -5.49 2.40
CA ILE A 209 38.37 -4.26 2.70
C ILE A 209 36.87 -4.51 2.54
N LYS A 210 36.12 -4.18 3.60
CA LYS A 210 34.66 -4.14 3.65
C LYS A 210 34.13 -2.76 3.28
N SER A 211 34.71 -1.72 3.86
CA SER A 211 34.41 -0.34 3.50
C SER A 211 35.59 0.57 3.76
N LYS A 212 35.66 1.67 3.03
CA LYS A 212 36.58 2.77 3.34
C LYS A 212 35.93 4.12 3.02
N GLY A 213 36.28 5.14 3.79
CA GLY A 213 35.74 6.48 3.61
C GLY A 213 36.40 7.48 4.54
N GLN A 214 35.83 8.68 4.61
CA GLN A 214 36.34 9.75 5.46
C GLN A 214 35.29 10.14 6.50
N TRP A 215 35.78 10.50 7.68
CA TRP A 215 35.02 11.16 8.73
C TRP A 215 35.47 12.61 8.84
N LEU A 216 34.58 13.50 9.25
CA LEU A 216 34.91 14.87 9.61
C LEU A 216 34.14 15.24 10.88
N GLY A 217 34.84 15.38 12.00
CA GLY A 217 34.19 15.77 13.27
C GLY A 217 33.11 14.81 13.75
N GLY A 218 33.32 13.49 13.58
CA GLY A 218 32.39 12.45 14.01
C GLY A 218 31.25 12.14 13.05
N VAL A 219 31.17 12.80 11.89
CA VAL A 219 30.16 12.48 10.85
C VAL A 219 30.81 12.02 9.54
N GLN A 220 30.11 11.17 8.78
CA GLN A 220 30.60 10.71 7.48
C GLN A 220 30.75 11.88 6.51
N HIS A 221 31.85 11.86 5.76
CA HIS A 221 32.21 12.88 4.79
C HIS A 221 32.93 12.27 3.58
N GLY A 222 32.86 12.95 2.44
CA GLY A 222 33.52 12.54 1.20
C GLY A 222 32.96 11.24 0.62
N THR A 223 33.74 10.61 -0.25
CA THR A 223 33.34 9.38 -0.93
C THR A 223 33.61 8.15 -0.07
N TRP A 224 32.60 7.32 0.07
CA TRP A 224 32.62 6.04 0.77
C TRP A 224 32.50 4.90 -0.24
N GLU A 225 33.42 3.94 -0.17
CA GLU A 225 33.43 2.73 -0.98
C GLU A 225 33.08 1.52 -0.12
N TYR A 226 32.23 0.64 -0.65
CA TYR A 226 31.83 -0.60 0.00
C TYR A 226 32.08 -1.79 -0.94
N ARG A 227 32.49 -2.90 -0.35
CA ARG A 227 32.84 -4.13 -1.07
C ARG A 227 32.24 -5.35 -0.40
N THR A 228 31.82 -6.29 -1.23
CA THR A 228 31.37 -7.63 -0.80
C THR A 228 32.50 -8.39 -0.10
N SER A 229 32.16 -9.46 0.62
CA SER A 229 33.17 -10.35 1.24
C SER A 229 34.10 -11.00 0.22
N GLY A 230 33.69 -11.15 -1.04
CA GLY A 230 34.54 -11.59 -2.15
C GLY A 230 35.43 -10.50 -2.76
N GLY A 231 35.32 -9.24 -2.30
CA GLY A 231 36.14 -8.11 -2.76
C GLY A 231 35.59 -7.33 -3.95
N SER A 232 34.51 -7.80 -4.59
CA SER A 232 33.82 -7.06 -5.65
C SER A 232 33.20 -5.77 -5.12
N LYS A 233 33.20 -4.71 -5.94
CA LYS A 233 32.54 -3.43 -5.62
C LYS A 233 31.04 -3.67 -5.41
N GLU A 234 30.50 -3.08 -4.35
CA GLU A 234 29.08 -3.19 -4.01
C GLU A 234 28.38 -1.85 -4.23
N ARG A 235 28.92 -0.78 -3.66
CA ARG A 235 28.40 0.58 -3.82
C ARG A 235 29.41 1.66 -3.49
N THR A 236 29.16 2.86 -4.02
CA THR A 236 29.82 4.11 -3.64
C THR A 236 28.79 5.14 -3.26
N GLU A 237 29.05 5.85 -2.18
CA GLU A 237 28.21 6.92 -1.63
C GLU A 237 29.05 8.17 -1.46
N THR A 238 28.47 9.34 -1.64
CA THR A 238 29.13 10.60 -1.30
C THR A 238 28.39 11.27 -0.16
N TRP A 239 29.11 11.63 0.88
CA TRP A 239 28.58 12.18 2.11
C TRP A 239 29.07 13.61 2.33
N SER A 240 28.19 14.48 2.81
CA SER A 240 28.55 15.81 3.33
C SER A 240 27.75 16.06 4.60
N MET A 241 28.45 16.46 5.67
CA MET A 241 27.85 16.72 7.00
C MET A 241 26.94 15.58 7.50
N GLY A 242 27.34 14.32 7.31
CA GLY A 242 26.57 13.17 7.77
C GLY A 242 25.32 12.85 6.95
N LYS A 243 25.13 13.48 5.78
CA LYS A 243 24.05 13.17 4.84
C LYS A 243 24.60 12.80 3.48
N LEU A 244 23.88 11.95 2.73
CA LEU A 244 24.20 11.69 1.34
C LEU A 244 24.08 12.99 0.52
N ASN A 245 25.16 13.39 -0.13
CA ASN A 245 25.22 14.62 -0.92
C ASN A 245 26.32 14.47 -1.98
N GLY A 246 25.93 14.11 -3.19
CA GLY A 246 26.84 13.82 -4.29
C GLY A 246 26.49 12.55 -5.06
N PRO A 247 27.41 12.04 -5.89
CA PRO A 247 27.19 10.86 -6.72
C PRO A 247 27.02 9.61 -5.88
N PHE A 248 26.17 8.71 -6.38
CA PHE A 248 25.86 7.42 -5.79
C PHE A 248 25.82 6.35 -6.88
N THR A 249 26.43 5.20 -6.61
CA THR A 249 26.40 4.05 -7.52
C THR A 249 26.28 2.75 -6.73
N THR A 250 25.51 1.80 -7.25
CA THR A 250 25.53 0.39 -6.83
C THR A 250 25.86 -0.49 -8.02
N TRP A 251 26.50 -1.62 -7.75
CA TRP A 251 26.83 -2.64 -8.75
C TRP A 251 26.10 -3.95 -8.47
N TYR A 252 25.82 -4.72 -9.51
CA TYR A 252 25.45 -6.12 -9.39
C TYR A 252 26.64 -6.95 -8.90
N ALA A 253 26.37 -8.13 -8.33
CA ALA A 253 27.42 -9.08 -7.96
C ALA A 253 28.31 -9.50 -9.15
N THR A 254 27.77 -9.42 -10.38
CA THR A 254 28.49 -9.66 -11.64
C THR A 254 29.40 -8.51 -12.07
N GLY A 255 29.34 -7.35 -11.39
CA GLY A 255 30.18 -6.17 -11.63
C GLY A 255 29.58 -5.09 -12.54
N GLY A 256 28.46 -5.35 -13.22
CA GLY A 256 27.75 -4.33 -13.99
C GLY A 256 27.08 -3.30 -13.10
N ASP A 257 26.96 -2.05 -13.57
CA ASP A 257 26.18 -1.00 -12.88
C ASP A 257 24.74 -1.49 -12.66
N ASN A 258 24.21 -1.23 -11.47
CA ASN A 258 22.82 -1.55 -11.10
C ASN A 258 22.00 -0.26 -11.04
N VAL A 259 22.46 0.69 -10.21
CA VAL A 259 21.84 2.02 -10.09
C VAL A 259 22.93 3.07 -10.04
N THR A 260 22.77 4.16 -10.78
CA THR A 260 23.57 5.38 -10.64
C THR A 260 22.64 6.55 -10.38
N GLY A 261 23.09 7.52 -9.60
CA GLY A 261 22.28 8.68 -9.25
C GLY A 261 23.03 9.72 -8.47
N TRP A 262 22.27 10.71 -7.99
CA TRP A 262 22.80 11.80 -7.19
C TRP A 262 21.90 12.06 -5.98
N TYR A 263 22.51 12.35 -4.83
CA TYR A 263 21.82 12.81 -3.64
C TYR A 263 22.12 14.27 -3.37
N ARG A 264 21.15 14.99 -2.79
CA ARG A 264 21.32 16.32 -2.22
C ARG A 264 20.63 16.34 -0.85
N GLU A 265 21.40 16.66 0.19
CA GLU A 265 20.89 16.74 1.57
C GLU A 265 20.11 15.49 2.04
N GLY A 266 20.58 14.31 1.64
CA GLY A 266 20.00 13.02 2.00
C GLY A 266 18.87 12.54 1.10
N LYS A 267 18.41 13.36 0.14
CA LYS A 267 17.31 13.03 -0.78
C LYS A 267 17.81 12.80 -2.20
N LYS A 268 17.15 11.93 -2.96
CA LYS A 268 17.42 11.74 -4.39
C LYS A 268 17.18 13.05 -5.14
N ASP A 269 18.13 13.40 -5.98
CA ASP A 269 18.15 14.62 -6.77
C ASP A 269 18.77 14.34 -8.15
N SER A 270 18.48 15.19 -9.13
CA SER A 270 19.07 15.12 -10.48
C SER A 270 18.82 13.76 -11.16
N THR A 271 19.63 13.40 -12.15
CA THR A 271 19.43 12.19 -12.96
C THR A 271 19.72 10.92 -12.17
N TRP A 272 18.80 9.96 -12.25
CA TRP A 272 18.98 8.59 -11.80
C TRP A 272 18.78 7.60 -12.94
N THR A 273 19.66 6.60 -13.01
CA THR A 273 19.63 5.55 -14.04
C THR A 273 19.64 4.20 -13.37
N TRP A 274 18.74 3.33 -13.81
CA TRP A 274 18.71 1.92 -13.46
C TRP A 274 19.06 1.08 -14.69
N TYR A 275 19.76 0.00 -14.43
CA TYR A 275 20.22 -0.93 -15.45
C TYR A 275 19.69 -2.33 -15.14
N THR A 276 19.58 -3.16 -16.15
CA THR A 276 19.37 -4.60 -16.01
C THR A 276 20.71 -5.29 -15.75
N GLN A 277 20.70 -6.56 -15.31
CA GLN A 277 21.93 -7.35 -15.16
C GLN A 277 22.74 -7.51 -16.46
N GLN A 278 22.12 -7.29 -17.61
CA GLN A 278 22.75 -7.33 -18.93
C GLN A 278 23.34 -5.96 -19.35
N GLY A 279 23.26 -4.94 -18.49
CA GLY A 279 23.78 -3.59 -18.74
C GLY A 279 22.88 -2.72 -19.62
N LYS A 280 21.67 -3.17 -19.98
CA LYS A 280 20.68 -2.34 -20.68
C LYS A 280 20.00 -1.41 -19.69
N ARG A 281 19.58 -0.23 -20.12
CA ARG A 281 18.79 0.67 -19.27
C ARG A 281 17.42 0.04 -18.98
N ASP A 282 16.96 0.19 -17.75
CA ASP A 282 15.62 -0.20 -17.30
C ASP A 282 14.74 1.05 -17.15
N MET A 283 15.27 2.06 -16.44
CA MET A 283 14.61 3.35 -16.26
C MET A 283 15.62 4.48 -16.07
N LEU A 284 15.22 5.68 -16.48
CA LEU A 284 16.01 6.90 -16.44
C LEU A 284 15.07 8.07 -16.20
N GLY A 285 15.40 8.93 -15.25
CA GLY A 285 14.71 10.19 -15.08
C GLY A 285 15.31 11.01 -13.95
N ASN A 286 14.78 12.21 -13.74
CA ASN A 286 15.27 13.06 -12.66
C ASN A 286 14.42 12.93 -11.40
N PHE A 287 15.07 13.13 -10.26
CA PHE A 287 14.44 13.37 -8.98
C PHE A 287 14.68 14.80 -8.52
N LYS A 288 13.74 15.31 -7.74
CA LYS A 288 13.90 16.51 -6.93
C LYS A 288 13.25 16.23 -5.59
N GLU A 289 14.06 16.23 -4.53
CA GLU A 289 13.62 15.91 -3.17
C GLU A 289 12.85 14.58 -3.06
N ASP A 290 13.43 13.49 -3.56
CA ASP A 290 12.85 12.14 -3.59
C ASP A 290 11.62 11.96 -4.49
N LEU A 291 11.13 13.03 -5.13
CA LEU A 291 10.01 12.97 -6.06
C LEU A 291 10.50 12.96 -7.51
N GLN A 292 9.87 12.15 -8.36
CA GLN A 292 10.13 12.16 -9.80
C GLN A 292 9.81 13.55 -10.37
N ASP A 293 10.73 14.11 -11.15
CA ASP A 293 10.60 15.44 -11.73
C ASP A 293 11.24 15.47 -13.12
N GLY A 294 10.61 16.14 -14.09
CA GLY A 294 11.12 16.21 -15.47
C GLY A 294 10.89 14.93 -16.30
N LEU A 295 11.68 14.76 -17.35
CA LEU A 295 11.50 13.68 -18.33
C LEU A 295 11.94 12.32 -17.78
N TRP A 296 11.05 11.35 -17.91
CA TRP A 296 11.28 9.95 -17.56
C TRP A 296 11.15 9.06 -18.78
N LYS A 297 12.01 8.04 -18.82
CA LYS A 297 12.08 7.01 -19.85
C LYS A 297 12.15 5.64 -19.18
N TYR A 298 11.43 4.69 -19.75
CA TYR A 298 11.36 3.30 -19.30
C TYR A 298 11.61 2.40 -20.50
N TRP A 299 12.34 1.31 -20.31
CA TRP A 299 12.70 0.38 -21.36
C TRP A 299 12.20 -1.03 -21.04
N TYR A 300 11.91 -1.79 -22.10
CA TYR A 300 11.70 -3.22 -21.99
C TYR A 300 13.03 -3.95 -21.75
N PRO A 301 13.01 -5.20 -21.25
CA PRO A 301 14.22 -6.02 -21.11
C PRO A 301 15.00 -6.22 -22.43
N ASN A 302 14.32 -6.15 -23.57
CA ASN A 302 14.96 -6.23 -24.89
C ASN A 302 15.76 -4.95 -25.24
N GLY A 303 15.63 -3.86 -24.49
CA GLY A 303 16.32 -2.58 -24.67
C GLY A 303 15.54 -1.55 -25.49
N GLN A 304 14.32 -1.88 -25.94
CA GLN A 304 13.44 -0.92 -26.62
C GLN A 304 12.72 -0.03 -25.62
N LEU A 305 12.45 1.22 -26.01
CA LEU A 305 11.75 2.18 -25.16
C LEU A 305 10.30 1.73 -24.97
N SER A 306 9.87 1.51 -23.72
CA SER A 306 8.50 1.12 -23.37
C SER A 306 7.60 2.34 -23.18
N SER A 307 8.10 3.36 -22.50
CA SER A 307 7.34 4.60 -22.33
C SER A 307 8.23 5.79 -22.00
N THR A 308 7.71 6.98 -22.28
CA THR A 308 8.35 8.24 -21.93
C THR A 308 7.31 9.32 -21.66
N GLY A 309 7.60 10.20 -20.71
CA GLY A 309 6.74 11.34 -20.39
C GLY A 309 7.31 12.15 -19.23
N LEU A 310 6.65 13.25 -18.88
CA LEU A 310 7.09 14.11 -17.80
C LEU A 310 6.46 13.70 -16.47
N TYR A 311 7.22 13.83 -15.40
CA TYR A 311 6.72 13.92 -14.04
C TYR A 311 6.90 15.33 -13.49
N ARG A 312 6.01 15.72 -12.58
CA ARG A 312 6.14 16.91 -11.75
C ARG A 312 5.71 16.56 -10.33
N ALA A 313 6.61 16.74 -9.36
CA ALA A 313 6.37 16.39 -7.96
C ALA A 313 5.79 14.97 -7.77
N GLY A 314 6.35 13.99 -8.49
CA GLY A 314 5.95 12.58 -8.39
C GLY A 314 4.69 12.18 -9.15
N LYS A 315 4.05 13.10 -9.89
CA LYS A 315 2.84 12.82 -10.69
C LYS A 315 3.09 13.00 -12.18
N GLN A 316 2.48 12.16 -13.00
CA GLN A 316 2.56 12.28 -14.46
C GLN A 316 1.98 13.63 -14.92
N GLU A 317 2.67 14.29 -15.84
CA GLU A 317 2.32 15.61 -16.35
C GLU A 317 2.60 15.67 -17.86
N GLY A 318 1.78 16.41 -18.60
CA GLY A 318 1.98 16.62 -20.02
C GLY A 318 1.83 15.35 -20.85
N GLU A 319 2.46 15.33 -22.01
CA GLU A 319 2.36 14.21 -22.95
C GLU A 319 3.12 12.97 -22.47
N TRP A 320 2.46 11.83 -22.64
CA TRP A 320 3.01 10.51 -22.42
C TRP A 320 2.87 9.65 -23.66
N LEU A 321 3.96 8.97 -24.00
CA LEU A 321 4.09 8.05 -25.12
C LEU A 321 4.39 6.66 -24.58
N TYR A 322 3.68 5.67 -25.10
CA TYR A 322 3.85 4.26 -24.77
C TYR A 322 4.00 3.47 -26.05
N TYR A 323 4.87 2.48 -26.03
CA TYR A 323 5.24 1.67 -27.17
C TYR A 323 4.98 0.20 -26.87
N TYR A 324 4.79 -0.60 -27.91
CA TYR A 324 4.89 -2.05 -27.85
C TYR A 324 6.36 -2.48 -27.68
N ASP A 325 6.60 -3.74 -27.32
CA ASP A 325 7.95 -4.29 -27.17
C ASP A 325 8.70 -4.43 -28.51
N GLY A 326 7.98 -4.36 -29.64
CA GLY A 326 8.53 -4.19 -31.00
C GLY A 326 8.82 -2.74 -31.41
N GLY A 327 8.45 -1.76 -30.57
CA GLY A 327 8.82 -0.34 -30.71
C GLY A 327 7.77 0.52 -31.43
N GLN A 328 6.68 -0.08 -31.90
CA GLN A 328 5.55 0.62 -32.48
C GLN A 328 4.75 1.37 -31.41
N ASN A 329 4.07 2.45 -31.79
CA ASN A 329 3.22 3.18 -30.85
C ASN A 329 2.09 2.29 -30.32
N TRP A 330 1.94 2.23 -29.01
CA TRP A 330 0.81 1.56 -28.37
C TRP A 330 -0.28 2.55 -27.98
N LYS A 331 0.08 3.59 -27.21
CA LYS A 331 -0.86 4.65 -26.81
C LYS A 331 -0.14 5.95 -26.51
N ARG A 332 -0.87 7.05 -26.67
CA ARG A 332 -0.42 8.42 -26.41
C ARG A 332 -1.56 9.19 -25.79
N GLY A 333 -1.23 10.06 -24.85
CA GLY A 333 -2.18 11.04 -24.34
C GLY A 333 -1.52 11.97 -23.34
N THR A 334 -2.32 12.84 -22.74
CA THR A 334 -1.85 13.83 -21.77
C THR A 334 -2.29 13.46 -20.37
N PHE A 335 -1.42 13.73 -19.40
CA PHE A 335 -1.74 13.72 -17.97
C PHE A 335 -1.68 15.14 -17.41
N ALA A 336 -2.55 15.41 -16.44
CA ALA A 336 -2.45 16.58 -15.57
C ALA A 336 -2.52 16.09 -14.13
N ALA A 337 -1.47 16.36 -13.34
CA ALA A 337 -1.38 15.93 -11.96
C ALA A 337 -1.71 14.43 -11.73
N GLY A 338 -1.26 13.56 -12.64
CA GLY A 338 -1.46 12.11 -12.57
C GLY A 338 -2.77 11.59 -13.14
N GLU A 339 -3.68 12.46 -13.58
CA GLU A 339 -4.96 12.07 -14.18
C GLU A 339 -4.93 12.25 -15.70
N LYS A 340 -5.54 11.31 -16.45
CA LYS A 340 -5.68 11.45 -17.90
C LYS A 340 -6.50 12.69 -18.23
N THR A 341 -6.02 13.47 -19.20
CA THR A 341 -6.71 14.64 -19.72
C THR A 341 -6.47 14.77 -21.23
N GLY A 342 -7.36 15.47 -21.92
CA GLY A 342 -7.24 15.72 -23.35
C GLY A 342 -7.38 14.47 -24.20
N LEU A 343 -6.90 14.55 -25.45
CA LEU A 343 -7.02 13.46 -26.42
C LEU A 343 -6.10 12.29 -26.05
N TRP A 344 -6.67 11.10 -26.01
CA TRP A 344 -5.95 9.84 -25.93
C TRP A 344 -6.19 9.04 -27.20
N THR A 345 -5.11 8.51 -27.75
CA THR A 345 -5.14 7.62 -28.92
C THR A 345 -4.42 6.33 -28.58
N THR A 346 -5.01 5.21 -28.96
CA THR A 346 -4.43 3.86 -28.90
C THR A 346 -4.33 3.31 -30.32
N TRP A 347 -3.27 2.59 -30.61
CA TRP A 347 -3.04 1.92 -31.89
C TRP A 347 -2.98 0.41 -31.70
N PHE A 348 -3.30 -0.33 -32.76
CA PHE A 348 -2.91 -1.73 -32.93
C PHE A 348 -1.40 -1.83 -33.12
N GLU A 349 -0.83 -3.02 -32.91
CA GLU A 349 0.60 -3.27 -33.12
C GLU A 349 1.03 -3.01 -34.57
N GLY A 350 0.15 -3.24 -35.55
CA GLY A 350 0.34 -2.87 -36.96
C GLY A 350 0.33 -1.36 -37.25
N GLY A 351 0.15 -0.50 -36.24
CA GLY A 351 0.23 0.97 -36.35
C GLY A 351 -1.07 1.67 -36.76
N GLN A 352 -2.14 0.93 -37.04
CA GLN A 352 -3.46 1.52 -37.28
C GLN A 352 -4.11 1.96 -35.98
N LYS A 353 -4.93 3.02 -36.00
CA LYS A 353 -5.65 3.46 -34.79
C LYS A 353 -6.62 2.36 -34.34
N LEU A 354 -6.64 2.08 -33.05
CA LEU A 354 -7.58 1.18 -32.40
C LEU A 354 -8.76 1.97 -31.83
N GLN A 355 -8.45 3.05 -31.12
CA GLN A 355 -9.47 3.98 -30.60
C GLN A 355 -8.86 5.32 -30.26
N GLU A 356 -9.68 6.35 -30.23
CA GLU A 356 -9.33 7.64 -29.65
C GLU A 356 -10.55 8.37 -29.09
N GLY A 357 -10.28 9.20 -28.11
CA GLY A 357 -11.28 10.08 -27.50
C GLY A 357 -10.67 10.89 -26.37
N THR A 358 -11.47 11.81 -25.84
CA THR A 358 -11.00 12.73 -24.81
C THR A 358 -11.24 12.21 -23.40
N TYR A 359 -10.31 12.53 -22.51
CA TYR A 359 -10.45 12.35 -21.07
C TYR A 359 -10.58 13.72 -20.39
N ALA A 360 -11.37 13.78 -19.33
CA ALA A 360 -11.44 14.90 -18.39
C ALA A 360 -11.40 14.34 -16.95
N ASN A 361 -10.44 14.80 -16.14
CA ASN A 361 -10.24 14.35 -14.75
C ASN A 361 -10.23 12.82 -14.61
N GLY A 362 -9.48 12.15 -15.49
CA GLY A 362 -9.33 10.70 -15.49
C GLY A 362 -10.50 9.90 -16.09
N LYS A 363 -11.60 10.54 -16.52
CA LYS A 363 -12.79 9.86 -17.08
C LYS A 363 -13.00 10.20 -18.55
N GLU A 364 -13.55 9.25 -19.32
CA GLU A 364 -13.93 9.46 -20.72
C GLU A 364 -14.98 10.59 -20.82
N GLU A 365 -14.73 11.53 -21.73
CA GLU A 365 -15.58 12.70 -21.94
C GLU A 365 -15.62 13.00 -23.44
N GLY A 366 -16.77 13.46 -23.95
CA GLY A 366 -16.90 13.87 -25.35
C GLY A 366 -16.92 12.70 -26.34
N GLN A 367 -16.54 12.99 -27.59
CA GLN A 367 -16.62 12.04 -28.71
C GLN A 367 -15.52 10.99 -28.63
N TRP A 368 -15.88 9.74 -28.93
CA TRP A 368 -15.01 8.58 -28.98
C TRP A 368 -15.22 7.82 -30.28
N ASN A 369 -14.12 7.39 -30.88
CA ASN A 369 -14.10 6.62 -32.13
C ASN A 369 -13.22 5.38 -31.92
N SER A 370 -13.63 4.25 -32.49
CA SER A 370 -12.83 3.03 -32.56
C SER A 370 -12.82 2.50 -33.99
N TRP A 371 -11.79 1.73 -34.32
CA TRP A 371 -11.61 1.15 -35.65
C TRP A 371 -11.29 -0.33 -35.55
N PHE A 372 -11.58 -1.06 -36.61
CA PHE A 372 -11.06 -2.40 -36.85
C PHE A 372 -9.61 -2.32 -37.32
N GLU A 373 -8.88 -3.43 -37.24
CA GLU A 373 -7.49 -3.56 -37.71
C GLU A 373 -7.32 -3.45 -39.23
N ASN A 374 -8.43 -3.42 -39.98
CA ASN A 374 -8.43 -3.10 -41.41
C ASN A 374 -8.65 -1.60 -41.70
N GLY A 375 -8.72 -0.77 -40.66
CA GLY A 375 -8.88 0.69 -40.73
C GLY A 375 -10.32 1.17 -40.86
N GLN A 376 -11.30 0.26 -40.99
CA GLN A 376 -12.71 0.64 -41.05
C GLN A 376 -13.21 1.10 -39.67
N PRO A 377 -14.13 2.08 -39.61
CA PRO A 377 -14.79 2.45 -38.35
C PRO A 377 -15.44 1.23 -37.71
N LYS A 378 -15.34 1.12 -36.39
CA LYS A 378 -15.95 0.06 -35.60
C LYS A 378 -17.08 0.59 -34.74
N ASP A 379 -16.79 1.60 -33.91
CA ASP A 379 -17.79 2.28 -33.11
C ASP A 379 -17.51 3.79 -33.04
N LYS A 380 -18.57 4.58 -32.91
CA LYS A 380 -18.52 6.03 -32.68
C LYS A 380 -19.63 6.43 -31.74
N GLY A 381 -19.31 7.23 -30.74
CA GLY A 381 -20.29 7.79 -29.83
C GLY A 381 -19.70 8.81 -28.90
N SER A 382 -20.35 9.05 -27.77
CA SER A 382 -19.80 9.92 -26.74
C SER A 382 -19.90 9.35 -25.35
N PHE A 383 -18.97 9.79 -24.50
CA PHE A 383 -19.00 9.59 -23.07
C PHE A 383 -19.27 10.91 -22.35
N LYS A 384 -19.87 10.82 -21.17
CA LYS A 384 -19.98 11.90 -20.21
C LYS A 384 -19.59 11.34 -18.85
N GLN A 385 -18.52 11.85 -18.24
CA GLN A 385 -18.03 11.38 -16.94
C GLN A 385 -17.83 9.85 -16.88
N GLY A 386 -17.30 9.24 -17.95
CA GLY A 386 -17.04 7.81 -18.05
C GLY A 386 -18.27 6.95 -18.36
N GLN A 387 -19.42 7.55 -18.66
CA GLN A 387 -20.66 6.85 -18.99
C GLN A 387 -21.05 7.04 -20.45
N LEU A 388 -21.53 5.98 -21.12
CA LEU A 388 -22.09 6.05 -22.47
C LEU A 388 -23.24 7.06 -22.49
N ASN A 389 -23.14 8.03 -23.38
CA ASN A 389 -24.11 9.11 -23.50
C ASN A 389 -24.30 9.53 -24.96
N GLY A 390 -25.54 9.83 -25.35
CA GLY A 390 -25.88 10.22 -26.72
C GLY A 390 -25.95 9.02 -27.68
N ILE A 391 -25.88 9.32 -28.97
CA ILE A 391 -26.01 8.29 -30.02
C ILE A 391 -24.68 7.58 -30.20
N TRP A 392 -24.74 6.25 -30.13
CA TRP A 392 -23.66 5.34 -30.48
C TRP A 392 -24.00 4.61 -31.77
N GLN A 393 -23.06 4.61 -32.70
CA GLN A 393 -23.15 3.94 -33.99
C GLN A 393 -22.02 2.91 -34.07
N GLY A 394 -22.35 1.71 -34.52
CA GLY A 394 -21.38 0.64 -34.75
C GLY A 394 -21.48 0.09 -36.16
N TRP A 395 -20.35 -0.36 -36.70
CA TRP A 395 -20.21 -0.92 -38.05
C TRP A 395 -19.64 -2.34 -37.98
N LEU A 396 -19.86 -3.10 -39.05
CA LEU A 396 -19.23 -4.39 -39.30
C LEU A 396 -17.85 -4.20 -39.95
N PRO A 397 -16.96 -5.21 -39.94
CA PRO A 397 -15.63 -5.12 -40.57
C PRO A 397 -15.66 -4.78 -42.07
N ASN A 398 -16.78 -5.01 -42.75
CA ASN A 398 -17.00 -4.66 -44.16
C ASN A 398 -17.47 -3.20 -44.36
N GLY A 399 -17.55 -2.40 -43.31
CA GLY A 399 -17.97 -0.99 -43.33
C GLY A 399 -19.48 -0.76 -43.32
N LYS A 400 -20.31 -1.81 -43.32
CA LYS A 400 -21.78 -1.66 -43.23
C LYS A 400 -22.20 -1.38 -41.80
N GLU A 401 -23.29 -0.64 -41.63
CA GLU A 401 -23.88 -0.38 -40.32
C GLU A 401 -24.29 -1.70 -39.64
N ASN A 402 -24.03 -1.78 -38.34
CA ASN A 402 -24.40 -2.90 -37.49
C ASN A 402 -25.53 -2.48 -36.54
N TYR A 403 -25.35 -1.36 -35.85
CA TYR A 403 -26.34 -0.82 -34.92
C TYR A 403 -26.20 0.69 -34.70
N MET A 404 -27.29 1.28 -34.22
CA MET A 404 -27.39 2.66 -33.76
C MET A 404 -28.25 2.65 -32.50
N ALA A 405 -27.72 3.20 -31.41
CA ALA A 405 -28.33 3.14 -30.10
C ALA A 405 -28.20 4.49 -29.40
N THR A 406 -29.28 5.00 -28.82
CA THR A 406 -29.20 6.17 -27.94
C THR A 406 -28.95 5.71 -26.51
N TRP A 407 -27.95 6.29 -25.85
CA TRP A 407 -27.56 5.99 -24.48
C TRP A 407 -27.73 7.21 -23.58
N LYS A 408 -28.11 6.96 -22.33
CA LYS A 408 -28.12 7.93 -21.24
C LYS A 408 -27.65 7.21 -19.99
N ASP A 409 -26.58 7.70 -19.37
CA ASP A 409 -26.04 7.18 -18.10
C ASP A 409 -25.84 5.65 -18.11
N ASN A 410 -25.23 5.11 -19.17
CA ASN A 410 -25.01 3.67 -19.43
C ASN A 410 -26.26 2.82 -19.70
N ALA A 411 -27.46 3.40 -19.83
CA ALA A 411 -28.67 2.69 -20.23
C ALA A 411 -29.10 3.10 -21.65
N LYS A 412 -29.58 2.15 -22.46
CA LYS A 412 -30.23 2.49 -23.74
C LYS A 412 -31.48 3.32 -23.44
N ASN A 413 -31.57 4.51 -24.02
CA ASN A 413 -32.67 5.44 -23.76
C ASN A 413 -32.88 6.34 -24.99
N GLY A 414 -33.88 6.01 -25.80
CA GLY A 414 -34.19 6.65 -27.07
C GLY A 414 -34.20 5.69 -28.26
N PRO A 415 -34.06 6.21 -29.49
CA PRO A 415 -34.08 5.42 -30.71
C PRO A 415 -33.03 4.30 -30.74
N TRP A 416 -33.44 3.15 -31.27
CA TRP A 416 -32.61 2.00 -31.60
C TRP A 416 -32.87 1.52 -33.02
N LYS A 417 -31.80 1.11 -33.69
CA LYS A 417 -31.84 0.47 -34.99
C LYS A 417 -30.70 -0.54 -35.11
N SER A 418 -30.96 -1.68 -35.72
CA SER A 418 -29.91 -2.62 -36.13
C SER A 418 -30.11 -3.09 -37.56
N TRP A 419 -29.04 -3.58 -38.16
CA TRP A 419 -28.99 -4.00 -39.56
C TRP A 419 -28.45 -5.42 -39.68
N TYR A 420 -28.84 -6.10 -40.75
CA TYR A 420 -28.21 -7.34 -41.20
C TYR A 420 -26.89 -7.06 -41.93
N ASP A 421 -26.04 -8.08 -42.07
CA ASP A 421 -24.78 -8.01 -42.81
C ASP A 421 -24.94 -7.61 -44.30
N ASN A 422 -26.14 -7.76 -44.85
CA ASN A 422 -26.46 -7.30 -46.20
C ASN A 422 -26.77 -5.80 -46.27
N GLY A 423 -26.92 -5.11 -45.13
CA GLY A 423 -27.22 -3.68 -44.99
C GLY A 423 -28.72 -3.36 -44.90
N LYS A 424 -29.60 -4.36 -44.88
CA LYS A 424 -31.04 -4.15 -44.63
C LYS A 424 -31.30 -4.00 -43.14
N VAL A 425 -32.28 -3.16 -42.79
CA VAL A 425 -32.73 -2.99 -41.41
C VAL A 425 -33.20 -4.35 -40.89
N LYS A 426 -32.81 -4.70 -39.68
CA LYS A 426 -33.22 -5.91 -38.97
C LYS A 426 -34.32 -5.60 -37.97
N GLU A 427 -34.14 -4.55 -37.18
CA GLU A 427 -35.16 -4.08 -36.25
C GLU A 427 -34.96 -2.59 -35.96
N GLU A 428 -36.04 -1.90 -35.62
CA GLU A 428 -36.00 -0.55 -35.09
C GLU A 428 -37.11 -0.30 -34.06
N GLY A 429 -36.84 0.60 -33.13
CA GLY A 429 -37.78 0.95 -32.07
C GLY A 429 -37.18 1.91 -31.07
N PHE A 430 -37.72 1.93 -29.85
CA PHE A 430 -37.25 2.80 -28.77
C PHE A 430 -36.91 1.98 -27.52
N PHE A 431 -35.90 2.45 -26.80
CA PHE A 431 -35.61 2.00 -25.43
C PHE A 431 -35.96 3.09 -24.43
N ALA A 432 -36.40 2.69 -23.25
CA ALA A 432 -36.48 3.54 -22.06
C ALA A 432 -35.79 2.79 -20.91
N ASP A 433 -34.79 3.42 -20.30
CA ASP A 433 -34.02 2.88 -19.17
C ASP A 433 -33.54 1.43 -19.37
N GLY A 434 -33.01 1.16 -20.56
CA GLY A 434 -32.46 -0.13 -20.95
C GLY A 434 -33.47 -1.17 -21.44
N ARG A 435 -34.78 -0.85 -21.44
CA ARG A 435 -35.86 -1.76 -21.84
C ARG A 435 -36.58 -1.29 -23.10
N ARG A 436 -37.01 -2.22 -23.96
CA ARG A 436 -37.82 -1.89 -25.15
C ARG A 436 -39.12 -1.22 -24.73
N SER A 437 -39.47 -0.13 -25.40
CA SER A 437 -40.60 0.71 -25.07
C SER A 437 -41.17 1.34 -26.34
N GLY A 438 -42.50 1.45 -26.42
CA GLY A 438 -43.17 2.02 -27.59
C GLY A 438 -43.17 1.07 -28.78
N ARG A 439 -43.28 1.66 -29.98
CA ARG A 439 -43.40 0.91 -31.24
C ARG A 439 -42.10 0.19 -31.58
N TRP A 440 -42.23 -1.07 -32.01
CA TRP A 440 -41.13 -1.92 -32.43
C TRP A 440 -41.45 -2.57 -33.77
N LEU A 441 -40.47 -2.56 -34.66
CA LEU A 441 -40.55 -3.09 -36.02
C LEU A 441 -39.42 -4.08 -36.22
N GLU A 442 -39.74 -5.25 -36.77
CA GLU A 442 -38.76 -6.27 -37.16
C GLU A 442 -38.91 -6.58 -38.64
N TYR A 443 -37.79 -6.79 -39.31
CA TYR A 443 -37.70 -7.01 -40.75
C TYR A 443 -36.93 -8.29 -41.04
N SER A 444 -37.20 -8.90 -42.19
CA SER A 444 -36.41 -10.00 -42.73
C SER A 444 -35.09 -9.51 -43.33
N ASP A 445 -34.17 -10.44 -43.62
CA ASP A 445 -32.95 -10.14 -44.37
C ASP A 445 -33.22 -9.58 -45.76
N LYS A 446 -34.38 -9.84 -46.36
CA LYS A 446 -34.84 -9.23 -47.63
C LYS A 446 -35.38 -7.80 -47.45
N GLY A 447 -35.51 -7.32 -46.22
CA GLY A 447 -36.04 -6.00 -45.86
C GLY A 447 -37.57 -5.92 -45.84
N GLN A 448 -38.26 -7.06 -45.73
CA GLN A 448 -39.72 -7.10 -45.60
C GLN A 448 -40.10 -7.06 -44.12
N LEU A 449 -41.13 -6.29 -43.75
CA LEU A 449 -41.63 -6.25 -42.38
C LEU A 449 -42.15 -7.64 -41.98
N ILE A 450 -41.66 -8.21 -40.88
CA ILE A 450 -42.07 -9.53 -40.36
C ILE A 450 -42.94 -9.40 -39.10
N SER A 451 -42.72 -8.36 -38.30
CA SER A 451 -43.55 -8.08 -37.13
C SER A 451 -43.58 -6.59 -36.79
N GLU A 452 -44.72 -6.13 -36.28
CA GLU A 452 -44.84 -4.82 -35.61
C GLU A 452 -45.75 -4.89 -34.40
N GLY A 453 -45.44 -4.08 -33.38
CA GLY A 453 -46.25 -3.97 -32.18
C GLY A 453 -45.69 -2.98 -31.18
N MET A 454 -46.22 -3.00 -29.96
CA MET A 454 -45.78 -2.14 -28.87
C MET A 454 -45.12 -2.96 -27.76
N TYR A 455 -44.07 -2.40 -27.17
CA TYR A 455 -43.50 -2.87 -25.91
C TYR A 455 -43.78 -1.86 -24.79
N ALA A 456 -44.02 -2.37 -23.59
CA ALA A 456 -43.94 -1.62 -22.35
C ALA A 456 -42.94 -2.33 -21.43
N ASN A 457 -41.77 -1.74 -21.21
CA ASN A 457 -40.71 -2.33 -20.38
C ASN A 457 -40.37 -3.77 -20.77
N ASP A 458 -39.93 -3.98 -22.02
CA ASP A 458 -39.62 -5.29 -22.63
C ASP A 458 -40.80 -6.26 -22.80
N THR A 459 -41.99 -5.87 -22.35
CA THR A 459 -43.18 -6.72 -22.36
C THR A 459 -44.09 -6.35 -23.53
N PRO A 460 -44.40 -7.29 -24.45
CA PRO A 460 -45.35 -7.04 -25.54
C PRO A 460 -46.71 -6.56 -25.00
N THR A 461 -47.26 -5.51 -25.59
CA THR A 461 -48.56 -4.95 -25.24
C THR A 461 -49.30 -4.44 -26.48
N GLY A 462 -50.63 -4.39 -26.40
CA GLY A 462 -51.48 -3.95 -27.50
C GLY A 462 -51.52 -4.95 -28.66
N ALA A 463 -51.94 -4.48 -29.83
CA ALA A 463 -52.01 -5.31 -31.03
C ALA A 463 -50.62 -5.52 -31.63
N TRP A 464 -50.30 -6.78 -31.90
CA TRP A 464 -49.11 -7.21 -32.62
C TRP A 464 -49.50 -7.82 -33.94
N ILE A 465 -48.86 -7.39 -35.01
CA ILE A 465 -49.09 -7.86 -36.37
C ILE A 465 -47.86 -8.62 -36.84
N TYR A 466 -48.09 -9.79 -37.44
CA TYR A 466 -47.07 -10.66 -38.02
C TYR A 466 -47.37 -10.84 -39.50
N TYR A 467 -46.33 -10.81 -40.32
CA TYR A 467 -46.42 -10.90 -41.78
C TYR A 467 -45.68 -12.14 -42.28
N ASP A 468 -46.10 -12.65 -43.44
CA ASP A 468 -45.36 -13.68 -44.17
C ASP A 468 -44.24 -13.09 -45.06
N ASP A 469 -43.54 -13.95 -45.78
CA ASP A 469 -42.45 -13.60 -46.70
C ASP A 469 -42.91 -12.87 -47.97
N ALA A 470 -44.21 -12.74 -48.20
CA ALA A 470 -44.79 -11.89 -49.24
C ALA A 470 -45.26 -10.53 -48.68
N GLY A 471 -45.13 -10.29 -47.38
CA GLY A 471 -45.64 -9.10 -46.70
C GLY A 471 -47.15 -9.12 -46.46
N VAL A 472 -47.80 -10.29 -46.63
CA VAL A 472 -49.22 -10.47 -46.31
C VAL A 472 -49.35 -10.68 -44.81
N LYS A 473 -50.32 -9.99 -44.20
CA LYS A 473 -50.65 -10.16 -42.78
C LYS A 473 -50.96 -11.63 -42.53
N GLN A 474 -50.16 -12.31 -41.72
CA GLN A 474 -50.33 -13.72 -41.36
C GLN A 474 -51.13 -13.85 -40.06
N ARG A 475 -50.86 -12.96 -39.09
CA ARG A 475 -51.50 -13.00 -37.78
C ARG A 475 -51.59 -11.62 -37.15
N GLU A 476 -52.67 -11.37 -36.42
CA GLU A 476 -52.83 -10.24 -35.52
C GLU A 476 -53.25 -10.74 -34.14
N GLN A 477 -52.56 -10.32 -33.09
CA GLN A 477 -52.74 -10.81 -31.73
C GLN A 477 -52.66 -9.65 -30.74
N GLY A 478 -53.67 -9.49 -29.90
CA GLY A 478 -53.59 -8.60 -28.74
C GLY A 478 -52.74 -9.20 -27.61
N PHE A 479 -51.97 -8.35 -26.92
CA PHE A 479 -51.18 -8.72 -25.75
C PHE A 479 -51.46 -7.77 -24.58
N VAL A 480 -51.53 -8.32 -23.38
CA VAL A 480 -51.53 -7.58 -22.12
C VAL A 480 -50.50 -8.21 -21.20
N ASN A 481 -49.54 -7.42 -20.72
CA ASN A 481 -48.42 -7.90 -19.90
C ASN A 481 -47.69 -9.12 -20.51
N GLY A 482 -47.53 -9.13 -21.84
CA GLY A 482 -46.79 -10.17 -22.55
C GLY A 482 -47.58 -11.44 -22.82
N GLU A 483 -48.80 -11.55 -22.30
CA GLU A 483 -49.67 -12.68 -22.53
C GLU A 483 -50.70 -12.37 -23.63
N PRO A 484 -51.00 -13.33 -24.54
CA PRO A 484 -52.12 -13.23 -25.46
C PRO A 484 -53.42 -12.84 -24.73
N ASN A 485 -54.05 -11.77 -25.18
CA ASN A 485 -55.27 -11.23 -24.59
C ASN A 485 -56.12 -10.52 -25.66
N GLY A 486 -57.42 -10.78 -25.67
CA GLY A 486 -58.35 -10.31 -26.70
C GLY A 486 -58.32 -11.17 -27.96
N LYS A 487 -58.77 -10.57 -29.07
CA LYS A 487 -58.95 -11.26 -30.35
C LYS A 487 -57.59 -11.55 -31.01
N CYS A 488 -57.46 -12.76 -31.54
CA CYS A 488 -56.40 -13.20 -32.42
C CYS A 488 -57.00 -13.59 -33.77
N THR A 489 -56.45 -13.05 -34.86
CA THR A 489 -56.92 -13.31 -36.23
C THR A 489 -55.76 -13.85 -37.06
N VAL A 490 -55.96 -14.98 -37.73
CA VAL A 490 -54.99 -15.63 -38.61
C VAL A 490 -55.53 -15.60 -40.04
N TYR A 491 -54.63 -15.31 -40.97
CA TYR A 491 -54.94 -15.12 -42.38
C TYR A 491 -54.14 -16.10 -43.24
N ASP A 492 -54.65 -16.42 -44.43
CA ASP A 492 -53.90 -17.16 -45.44
C ASP A 492 -53.01 -16.25 -46.31
N ARG A 493 -52.24 -16.86 -47.22
CA ARG A 493 -51.35 -16.15 -48.17
C ARG A 493 -52.08 -15.20 -49.13
N ARG A 494 -53.41 -15.23 -49.20
CA ARG A 494 -54.23 -14.30 -49.99
C ARG A 494 -54.86 -13.21 -49.12
N GLY A 495 -54.54 -13.17 -47.82
CA GLY A 495 -55.07 -12.21 -46.86
C GLY A 495 -56.48 -12.53 -46.38
N ARG A 496 -57.01 -13.73 -46.64
CA ARG A 496 -58.34 -14.15 -46.16
C ARG A 496 -58.24 -14.70 -44.75
N ILE A 497 -59.22 -14.38 -43.90
CA ILE A 497 -59.29 -14.91 -42.53
C ILE A 497 -59.54 -16.41 -42.60
N VAL A 498 -58.67 -17.20 -41.98
CA VAL A 498 -58.83 -18.66 -41.86
C VAL A 498 -59.13 -19.09 -40.43
N GLN A 499 -58.79 -18.23 -39.45
CA GLN A 499 -59.03 -18.53 -38.04
C GLN A 499 -59.17 -17.25 -37.22
N GLU A 500 -60.12 -17.25 -36.29
CA GLU A 500 -60.27 -16.24 -35.26
C GLU A 500 -60.34 -16.93 -33.90
N MET A 501 -59.66 -16.38 -32.89
CA MET A 501 -59.61 -16.89 -31.53
C MET A 501 -59.76 -15.73 -30.55
N ASN A 502 -60.20 -16.01 -29.33
CA ASN A 502 -60.17 -15.05 -28.23
C ASN A 502 -59.32 -15.62 -27.09
N TYR A 503 -58.52 -14.75 -26.49
CA TYR A 503 -57.63 -15.09 -25.39
C TYR A 503 -57.90 -14.22 -24.16
N LYS A 504 -57.68 -14.77 -22.98
CA LYS A 504 -57.65 -14.06 -21.71
C LYS A 504 -56.53 -14.64 -20.85
N ALA A 505 -55.61 -13.78 -20.40
CA ALA A 505 -54.44 -14.18 -19.61
C ALA A 505 -53.69 -15.38 -20.23
N GLY A 506 -53.38 -15.27 -21.53
CA GLY A 506 -52.60 -16.24 -22.29
C GLY A 506 -53.32 -17.53 -22.67
N ARG A 507 -54.58 -17.73 -22.25
CA ARG A 507 -55.37 -18.93 -22.53
C ARG A 507 -56.53 -18.63 -23.47
N LEU A 508 -56.91 -19.59 -24.30
CA LEU A 508 -58.12 -19.48 -25.12
C LEU A 508 -59.33 -19.30 -24.21
N ASP A 509 -60.09 -18.23 -24.41
CA ASP A 509 -61.25 -17.86 -23.60
C ASP A 509 -62.23 -17.10 -24.50
N GLY A 510 -63.41 -17.70 -24.73
CA GLY A 510 -64.36 -17.29 -25.77
C GLY A 510 -64.33 -18.21 -26.99
N THR A 511 -64.74 -17.69 -28.15
CA THR A 511 -64.91 -18.50 -29.37
C THR A 511 -63.62 -18.59 -30.20
N MET A 512 -63.28 -19.81 -30.64
CA MET A 512 -62.42 -20.09 -31.78
C MET A 512 -63.27 -20.46 -33.00
N THR A 513 -63.12 -19.72 -34.09
CA THR A 513 -63.82 -19.94 -35.36
C THR A 513 -62.80 -20.23 -36.45
N MET A 514 -63.01 -21.28 -37.25
CA MET A 514 -62.22 -21.59 -38.44
C MET A 514 -63.07 -21.41 -39.69
N TYR A 515 -62.46 -20.91 -40.76
CA TYR A 515 -63.10 -20.60 -42.02
C TYR A 515 -62.46 -21.39 -43.17
N ASP A 516 -63.24 -21.78 -44.18
CA ASP A 516 -62.71 -22.33 -45.43
C ASP A 516 -62.21 -21.24 -46.39
N ALA A 517 -61.71 -21.65 -47.56
CA ALA A 517 -61.22 -20.76 -48.60
C ALA A 517 -62.27 -19.79 -49.17
N THR A 518 -63.57 -20.02 -48.94
CA THR A 518 -64.66 -19.13 -49.37
C THR A 518 -65.13 -18.18 -48.27
N GLY A 519 -64.60 -18.31 -47.05
CA GLY A 519 -65.00 -17.53 -45.89
C GLY A 519 -66.18 -18.14 -45.12
N VAL A 520 -66.56 -19.38 -45.41
CA VAL A 520 -67.63 -20.08 -44.69
C VAL A 520 -67.05 -20.72 -43.43
N VAL A 521 -67.77 -20.62 -42.31
CA VAL A 521 -67.37 -21.23 -41.02
C VAL A 521 -67.38 -22.75 -41.14
N VAL A 522 -66.21 -23.37 -40.98
CA VAL A 522 -66.05 -24.84 -40.97
C VAL A 522 -66.06 -25.43 -39.58
N SER A 523 -65.72 -24.64 -38.56
CA SER A 523 -65.73 -25.07 -37.17
C SER A 523 -65.84 -23.87 -36.24
N LYS A 524 -66.58 -24.04 -35.15
CA LYS A 524 -66.73 -23.03 -34.09
C LYS A 524 -66.74 -23.72 -32.73
N VAL A 525 -65.71 -23.48 -31.93
CA VAL A 525 -65.52 -24.09 -30.61
C VAL A 525 -65.46 -22.99 -29.56
N GLU A 526 -66.19 -23.13 -28.45
CA GLU A 526 -66.14 -22.23 -27.30
C GLU A 526 -65.17 -22.78 -26.25
N TYR A 527 -64.31 -21.92 -25.74
CA TYR A 527 -63.34 -22.19 -24.69
C TYR A 527 -63.60 -21.33 -23.46
N GLU A 528 -63.23 -21.85 -22.29
CA GLU A 528 -63.19 -21.12 -21.02
C GLU A 528 -61.90 -21.49 -20.29
N ASN A 529 -61.05 -20.50 -20.01
CA ASN A 529 -59.75 -20.68 -19.36
C ASN A 529 -58.87 -21.80 -19.98
N GLY A 530 -58.87 -21.90 -21.31
CA GLY A 530 -58.10 -22.88 -22.09
C GLY A 530 -58.75 -24.25 -22.26
N ALA A 531 -59.87 -24.54 -21.57
CA ALA A 531 -60.62 -25.78 -21.73
C ALA A 531 -61.78 -25.63 -22.72
N ILE A 532 -62.09 -26.70 -23.47
CA ILE A 532 -63.25 -26.71 -24.37
C ILE A 532 -64.53 -26.68 -23.52
N LYS A 533 -65.33 -25.62 -23.68
CA LYS A 533 -66.65 -25.46 -23.07
C LYS A 533 -67.75 -26.06 -23.94
N ARG A 534 -67.67 -25.84 -25.26
CA ARG A 534 -68.64 -26.34 -26.24
C ARG A 534 -67.96 -26.57 -27.58
N SER A 535 -68.05 -27.77 -28.13
CA SER A 535 -67.60 -28.09 -29.49
C SER A 535 -68.78 -28.48 -30.39
N PRO A 536 -68.67 -28.31 -31.72
CA PRO A 536 -69.62 -28.90 -32.66
C PRO A 536 -69.57 -30.44 -32.53
N PRO A 537 -70.68 -31.15 -32.79
CA PRO A 537 -70.67 -32.61 -32.83
C PRO A 537 -69.65 -33.11 -33.88
N PRO A 538 -68.97 -34.24 -33.64
CA PRO A 538 -67.95 -34.75 -34.56
C PRO A 538 -68.53 -34.95 -35.95
N ALA A 539 -67.85 -34.41 -36.97
CA ALA A 539 -68.25 -34.64 -38.35
C ALA A 539 -68.24 -36.15 -38.64
N MET A 540 -69.43 -36.74 -38.86
CA MET A 540 -69.50 -38.11 -39.37
C MET A 540 -68.76 -38.15 -40.71
N ARG A 541 -67.68 -38.93 -40.79
CA ARG A 541 -67.00 -39.26 -42.05
C ARG A 541 -68.01 -39.94 -42.98
N GLY A 542 -68.62 -39.17 -43.87
CA GLY A 542 -69.40 -39.69 -44.98
C GLY A 542 -68.46 -40.39 -45.96
N GLY A 543 -68.33 -41.71 -45.81
CA GLY A 543 -67.73 -42.57 -46.83
C GLY A 543 -68.64 -42.65 -48.05
N LYS A 544 -68.07 -42.42 -49.24
CA LYS A 544 -68.48 -42.96 -50.55
C LYS A 544 -67.19 -43.08 -51.36
N ARG A 545 -66.65 -44.29 -51.57
CA ARG A 545 -66.96 -45.26 -52.63
C ARG A 545 -66.98 -44.65 -54.02
#